data_AF-A0A1S1HFI9-F1
#
_entry.id   AF-A0A1S1HFI9-F1
#
_cell.length_a   1.000
_cell.length_b   1.000
_cell.length_c   1.000
_cell.angle_alpha   90.00
_cell.angle_beta   90.00
_cell.angle_gamma   90.00
#
_symmetry.space_group_name_H-M   'P 1'
#
loop_
_entity.id
_entity.type
_entity.pdbx_description
1 polymer ?
#
loop_
_entity_poly.entity_id
_entity_poly.type
_entity_poly.pdbx_seq_one_letter_code
_entity_poly.pdbx_strand_id
1 'polypeptide(L)'
;MAVTLLPLSNGHYSLEFESADLPSVSSAIRDRYGVPDQRQYPTSAEYRFGGCSFTFQNEWDDPCLISGSAEGDDILKSLHNDLSTGA
;
A
#
# COMPACT_ATOMS: atom_id res chain seq x y z
N MET A 1 13.69 6.91 0.54
CA MET A 1 12.61 5.97 0.88
C MET A 1 12.70 4.82 -0.09
N ALA A 2 12.59 3.56 0.37
CA ALA A 2 12.70 2.39 -0.48
C ALA A 2 11.32 1.74 -0.64
N VAL A 3 10.52 2.28 -1.56
CA VAL A 3 9.27 1.65 -2.00
C VAL A 3 9.49 0.98 -3.34
N THR A 4 8.93 -0.21 -3.53
CA THR A 4 8.96 -0.91 -4.81
C THR A 4 7.55 -1.33 -5.19
N LEU A 5 7.17 -1.11 -6.45
CA LEU A 5 5.91 -1.61 -6.99
C LEU A 5 6.15 -2.90 -7.78
N LEU A 6 5.72 -4.03 -7.23
CA LEU A 6 5.86 -5.35 -7.85
C LEU A 6 4.58 -5.76 -8.58
N PRO A 7 4.66 -6.16 -9.87
CA PRO A 7 3.55 -6.79 -10.55
C PRO A 7 3.35 -8.22 -10.04
N LEU A 8 2.10 -8.57 -9.74
CA LEU A 8 1.70 -9.90 -9.30
C LEU A 8 1.18 -10.74 -10.47
N SER A 9 1.25 -12.07 -10.33
CA SER A 9 0.79 -13.02 -11.36
C SER A 9 -0.71 -12.97 -11.64
N ASN A 10 -1.49 -12.38 -10.74
CA ASN A 10 -2.93 -12.16 -10.89
C ASN A 10 -3.28 -10.88 -11.68
N GLY A 11 -2.29 -10.11 -12.14
CA GLY A 11 -2.48 -8.89 -12.92
C GLY A 11 -2.59 -7.60 -12.10
N HIS A 12 -2.46 -7.68 -10.77
CA HIS A 12 -2.46 -6.52 -9.87
C HIS A 12 -1.05 -6.18 -9.38
N TYR A 13 -0.94 -5.23 -8.46
CA TYR A 13 0.33 -4.80 -7.90
C TYR A 13 0.41 -5.02 -6.38
N SER A 14 1.63 -5.21 -5.92
CA SER A 14 2.03 -5.12 -4.52
C SER A 14 2.97 -3.94 -4.35
N LEU A 15 2.65 -3.04 -3.44
CA LEU A 15 3.55 -1.98 -3.01
C LEU A 15 4.32 -2.49 -1.79
N GLU A 16 5.57 -2.85 -2.01
CA GLU A 16 6.52 -3.32 -1.00
C GLU A 16 7.30 -2.14 -0.42
N PHE A 17 7.54 -2.16 0.89
CA PHE A 17 8.32 -1.11 1.57
C PHE A 17 8.97 -1.64 2.85
N GLU A 18 10.01 -0.98 3.32
CA GLU A 18 10.62 -1.34 4.60
C GLU A 18 9.73 -0.89 5.77
N SER A 19 9.77 -1.62 6.90
CA SER A 19 9.04 -1.24 8.12
C SER A 19 9.35 0.18 8.61
N ALA A 20 10.56 0.70 8.35
CA ALA A 20 10.96 2.08 8.65
C ALA A 20 10.19 3.13 7.83
N ASP A 21 9.70 2.75 6.66
CA ASP A 21 8.98 3.61 5.72
C ASP A 21 7.46 3.60 5.95
N LEU A 22 6.95 2.72 6.83
CA LEU A 22 5.53 2.63 7.19
C LEU A 22 4.92 3.98 7.62
N PRO A 23 5.57 4.80 8.46
CA PRO A 23 5.05 6.13 8.80
C PRO A 23 4.87 7.04 7.57
N SER A 24 5.81 6.99 6.62
CA SER A 24 5.77 7.78 5.40
C SER A 24 4.67 7.30 4.45
N VAL A 25 4.54 5.98 4.26
CA VAL A 25 3.45 5.37 3.48
C VAL A 25 2.09 5.74 4.09
N SER A 26 1.96 5.62 5.41
CA SER A 26 0.75 5.99 6.14
C SER A 26 0.41 7.47 6.01
N SER A 27 1.42 8.36 6.06
CA SER A 27 1.20 9.79 5.81
C SER A 27 0.74 10.03 4.38
N ALA A 28 1.40 9.45 3.38
CA ALA A 28 1.03 9.63 1.98
C ALA A 28 -0.41 9.16 1.70
N ILE A 29 -0.83 8.03 2.28
CA ILE A 29 -2.21 7.55 2.20
C ILE A 29 -3.15 8.57 2.85
N ARG A 30 -2.85 9.02 4.08
CA ARG A 30 -3.68 9.97 4.81
C ARG A 30 -3.82 11.31 4.10
N ASP A 31 -2.73 11.84 3.58
CA ASP A 31 -2.67 13.16 2.98
C ASP A 31 -3.44 13.21 1.65
N ARG A 32 -3.50 12.08 0.92
CA ARG A 32 -4.17 11.99 -0.39
C ARG A 32 -5.57 11.42 -0.33
N TYR A 33 -5.84 10.47 0.56
CA TYR A 33 -7.08 9.69 0.58
C TYR A 33 -7.83 9.74 1.91
N GLY A 34 -7.28 10.45 2.91
CA GLY A 34 -7.83 10.49 4.26
C GLY A 34 -7.43 9.26 5.09
N VAL A 35 -7.94 9.20 6.32
CA VAL A 35 -7.62 8.09 7.24
C VAL A 35 -8.22 6.80 6.70
N PRO A 36 -7.42 5.74 6.46
CA PRO A 36 -7.94 4.47 5.99
C PRO A 36 -8.79 3.80 7.06
N ASP A 37 -9.90 3.18 6.64
CA ASP A 37 -10.63 2.23 7.49
C ASP A 37 -9.84 0.91 7.52
N GLN A 38 -9.65 0.34 8.71
CA GLN A 38 -8.81 -0.82 8.91
C GLN A 38 -9.58 -1.96 9.55
N ARG A 39 -9.45 -3.15 8.97
CA ARG A 39 -9.97 -4.39 9.54
C ARG A 39 -8.86 -5.40 9.67
N GLN A 40 -8.52 -5.76 10.91
CA GLN A 40 -7.51 -6.78 11.20
C GLN A 40 -8.07 -8.20 11.04
N TYR A 41 -7.23 -9.08 10.49
CA TYR A 41 -7.38 -10.52 10.41
C TYR A 41 -6.17 -11.20 11.07
N PRO A 42 -6.21 -12.52 11.36
CA PRO A 42 -5.12 -13.20 12.07
C PRO A 42 -3.75 -13.11 11.41
N THR A 43 -3.68 -12.98 10.08
CA THR A 43 -2.43 -12.97 9.29
C THR A 43 -2.28 -11.76 8.37
N SER A 44 -3.26 -10.85 8.35
CA SER A 44 -3.29 -9.72 7.42
C SER A 44 -4.25 -8.64 7.94
N ALA A 45 -4.31 -7.51 7.26
CA ALA A 45 -5.34 -6.51 7.50
C ALA A 45 -5.90 -6.04 6.16
N GLU A 46 -7.18 -5.68 6.12
CA GLU A 46 -7.77 -4.95 5.01
C GLU A 46 -7.71 -3.45 5.33
N TYR A 47 -7.19 -2.68 4.38
CA TYR A 47 -7.16 -1.23 4.41
C TYR A 47 -8.10 -0.70 3.34
N ARG A 48 -9.00 0.22 3.70
CA ARG A 48 -9.92 0.84 2.75
C ARG A 48 -9.68 2.34 2.68
N PHE A 49 -9.30 2.81 1.50
CA PHE A 49 -9.06 4.22 1.20
C PHE A 49 -9.18 4.48 -0.31
N GLY A 50 -9.44 5.73 -0.69
CA GLY A 50 -9.57 6.09 -2.12
C GLY A 50 -10.68 5.32 -2.85
N GLY A 51 -11.70 4.81 -2.12
CA GLY A 51 -12.76 3.98 -2.67
C GLY A 51 -12.37 2.53 -2.97
N CYS A 52 -11.15 2.10 -2.63
CA CYS A 52 -10.64 0.76 -2.90
C CYS A 52 -10.32 0.00 -1.60
N SER A 53 -10.27 -1.33 -1.68
CA SER A 53 -9.78 -2.23 -0.63
C SER A 53 -8.38 -2.73 -0.99
N PHE A 54 -7.51 -2.76 0.00
CA PHE A 54 -6.14 -3.25 -0.09
C PHE A 54 -5.89 -4.29 0.98
N THR A 55 -5.11 -5.31 0.66
CA THR A 55 -4.61 -6.26 1.65
C THR A 55 -3.24 -5.80 2.11
N PHE A 56 -3.14 -5.48 3.40
CA PHE A 56 -1.88 -5.25 4.08
C PHE A 56 -1.38 -6.55 4.69
N GLN A 57 -0.14 -6.91 4.41
CA GLN A 57 0.57 -7.99 5.07
C GLN A 57 1.88 -7.45 5.62
N ASN A 58 2.32 -8.00 6.74
CA ASN A 58 3.64 -7.70 7.29
C ASN A 58 4.28 -9.04 7.67
N GLU A 59 4.75 -9.73 6.65
CA GLU A 59 5.43 -11.02 6.81
C GLU A 59 6.92 -10.73 6.98
N TRP A 60 7.50 -11.11 8.13
CA TRP A 60 8.94 -11.01 8.39
C TRP A 60 9.52 -9.58 8.31
N ASP A 61 8.77 -8.58 8.78
CA ASP A 61 9.15 -7.16 8.76
C ASP A 61 9.30 -6.55 7.35
N ASP A 62 8.75 -7.23 6.34
CA ASP A 62 8.64 -6.79 4.95
C ASP A 62 7.15 -6.45 4.64
N PRO A 63 6.68 -5.24 5.02
CA PRO A 63 5.29 -4.86 4.84
C PRO A 63 4.94 -4.57 3.38
N CYS A 64 3.76 -5.01 2.99
CA CYS A 64 3.25 -4.84 1.65
C CYS A 64 1.78 -4.43 1.62
N LEU A 65 1.40 -3.66 0.59
CA LEU A 65 0.02 -3.30 0.27
C LEU A 65 -0.34 -3.85 -1.11
N ILE A 66 -1.30 -4.76 -1.15
CA ILE A 66 -1.72 -5.45 -2.36
C ILE A 66 -3.08 -4.93 -2.81
N SER A 67 -3.20 -4.59 -4.09
CA SER A 67 -4.47 -4.24 -4.73
C SER A 67 -5.19 -5.49 -5.26
N GLY A 68 -6.52 -5.41 -5.28
CA GLY A 68 -7.40 -6.43 -5.89
C GLY A 68 -8.29 -5.89 -7.01
N SER A 69 -8.02 -4.67 -7.50
CA SER A 69 -8.79 -4.03 -8.57
C SER A 69 -7.90 -3.08 -9.38
N ALA A 70 -8.32 -2.77 -10.61
CA ALA A 70 -7.62 -1.85 -11.49
C ALA A 70 -7.53 -0.43 -10.91
N GLU A 71 -8.58 0.04 -10.24
CA GLU A 71 -8.57 1.33 -9.54
C GLU A 71 -7.58 1.33 -8.37
N GLY A 72 -7.47 0.21 -7.66
CA GLY A 72 -6.47 0.02 -6.61
C GLY A 72 -5.06 0.03 -7.18
N ASP A 73 -4.84 -0.56 -8.36
CA ASP A 73 -3.54 -0.55 -9.05
C ASP A 73 -3.08 0.89 -9.34
N ASP A 74 -3.98 1.75 -9.80
CA ASP A 74 -3.66 3.14 -10.10
C ASP A 74 -3.38 3.97 -8.83
N ILE A 75 -4.03 3.63 -7.73
CA ILE A 75 -3.71 4.19 -6.40
C ILE A 75 -2.31 3.75 -5.96
N LEU A 76 -1.95 2.47 -6.07
CA LEU A 76 -0.62 1.98 -5.70
C LEU A 76 0.48 2.59 -6.57
N LYS A 77 0.25 2.73 -7.88
CA LYS A 77 1.17 3.46 -8.78
C LYS A 77 1.34 4.92 -8.37
N SER A 78 0.26 5.58 -7.99
CA SER A 78 0.30 6.97 -7.53
C SER A 78 1.09 7.11 -6.23
N LEU A 79 0.85 6.24 -5.25
CA LEU A 79 1.59 6.19 -3.99
C LEU A 79 3.08 5.93 -4.25
N HIS A 80 3.41 4.95 -5.09
CA HIS A 80 4.80 4.66 -5.47
C HIS A 80 5.49 5.89 -6.05
N ASN A 81 4.84 6.62 -6.96
CA ASN A 81 5.40 7.83 -7.57
C ASN A 81 5.62 8.95 -6.54
N ASP A 82 4.65 9.20 -5.66
CA ASP A 82 4.76 10.25 -4.63
C ASP A 82 5.93 9.94 -3.67
N LEU A 83 5.99 8.69 -3.22
CA LEU A 83 6.98 8.20 -2.26
C LEU A 83 8.38 8.06 -2.87
N SER A 84 8.49 7.88 -4.19
CA SER A 84 9.76 7.87 -4.92
C SER A 84 10.29 9.27 -5.25
N THR A 85 9.41 10.26 -5.35
CA THR A 85 9.77 11.64 -5.77
C THR A 85 10.08 12.54 -4.57
N GLY A 86 9.63 12.18 -3.36
CA GLY A 86 9.84 12.93 -2.12
C GLY A 86 11.21 12.76 -1.43
N ALA A 87 12.25 12.31 -2.14
CA ALA A 87 13.62 12.12 -1.62
C ALA A 87 14.53 13.33 -1.87
#